data_AF-A0A936PYB2-F1
#
_entry.id   AF-A0A936PYB2-F1
#
_cell.length_a   1.000
_cell.length_b   1.000
_cell.length_c   1.000
_cell.angle_alpha   90.00
_cell.angle_beta   90.00
_cell.angle_gamma   90.00
#
_symmetry.space_group_name_H-M   'P 1'
#
loop_
_entity.id
_entity.type
_entity.pdbx_description
1 polymer ?
#
loop_
_entity_poly.entity_id
_entity_poly.type
_entity_poly.pdbx_seq_one_letter_code
_entity_poly.pdbx_strand_id
1 'polypeptide(L)' 'MSTPSPRTRIRRLRVEQIFGPGSHDIDISFKLDERVTVLHGRNGSGKTITLRLLQALQAGRYAELMVMPFKRLVVELEDG' A
#
# COMPACT_ATOMS: atom_id res chain seq x y z
N MET A 1 16.72 14.98 23.57
CA MET A 1 16.37 13.89 22.65
C MET A 1 14.86 13.79 22.62
N SER A 2 14.23 14.11 21.49
CA SER A 2 12.77 14.00 21.33
C SER A 2 12.41 12.53 21.16
N THR A 3 11.50 12.01 21.98
CA THR A 3 10.93 10.68 21.79
C THR A 3 10.29 10.63 20.40
N PRO A 4 10.63 9.68 19.52
CA PRO A 4 9.94 9.56 18.25
C PRO A 4 8.46 9.30 18.54
N SER A 5 7.58 10.07 17.89
CA SER A 5 6.14 9.83 17.95
C SER A 5 5.83 8.38 17.58
N PRO A 6 4.78 7.76 18.17
CA PRO A 6 4.37 6.42 17.79
C PRO A 6 4.18 6.36 16.27
N ARG A 7 4.91 5.45 15.61
CA ARG A 7 4.77 5.24 14.17
C ARG A 7 3.81 4.08 13.96
N THR A 8 2.57 4.39 13.62
CA THR A 8 1.62 3.36 13.21
C THR A 8 2.12 2.65 11.95
N ARG A 9 2.12 1.31 11.97
CA ARG A 9 2.62 0.48 10.88
C ARG A 9 1.45 -0.14 10.12
N ILE A 10 1.67 -0.39 8.83
CA ILE A 10 0.72 -1.13 8.00
C ILE A 10 0.99 -2.62 8.20
N ARG A 11 -0.01 -3.36 8.66
CA ARG A 11 0.02 -4.83 8.78
C ARG A 11 -0.34 -5.50 7.45
N ARG A 12 -1.31 -4.94 6.72
CA ARG A 12 -1.73 -5.47 5.42
C ARG A 12 -2.15 -4.36 4.47
N LEU A 13 -1.80 -4.53 3.20
CA LEU A 13 -2.27 -3.71 2.09
C LEU A 13 -2.97 -4.63 1.09
N ARG A 14 -4.24 -4.33 0.81
CA ARG A 14 -4.97 -4.95 -0.30
C ARG A 14 -5.43 -3.90 -1.30
N VAL A 15 -5.13 -4.12 -2.57
CA VAL A 15 -5.57 -3.30 -3.69
C VAL A 15 -6.39 -4.19 -4.62
N GLU A 16 -7.69 -3.93 -4.69
CA GLU A 16 -8.59 -4.67 -5.57
C GLU A 16 -8.62 -4.00 -6.95
N GLN A 17 -8.45 -4.81 -7.99
CA GLN A 17 -8.52 -4.39 -9.39
C GLN A 17 -7.61 -3.18 -9.69
N ILE A 18 -6.29 -3.33 -9.49
CA ILE A 18 -5.27 -2.27 -9.54
C ILE A 18 -5.07 -1.55 -10.91
N PHE A 19 -5.67 -2.06 -11.98
CA PHE A 19 -5.67 -1.44 -13.30
C PHE A 19 -7.09 -1.21 -13.84
N GLY A 20 -8.07 -1.10 -12.95
CA GLY A 20 -9.48 -0.89 -13.26
C GLY A 20 -10.27 -2.20 -13.38
N PRO A 21 -11.55 -2.12 -13.76
CA PRO A 21 -12.48 -3.25 -13.72
C PRO A 21 -11.96 -4.51 -14.40
N GLY A 22 -11.94 -5.62 -13.66
CA GLY A 22 -11.51 -6.93 -14.17
C GLY A 22 -10.00 -7.19 -14.11
N SER A 23 -9.17 -6.25 -13.64
CA SER A 23 -7.76 -6.51 -13.42
C SER A 23 -7.50 -7.33 -12.15
N HIS A 24 -6.25 -7.77 -11.95
CA HIS A 24 -5.85 -8.52 -10.76
C HIS A 24 -5.80 -7.66 -9.49
N ASP A 25 -5.84 -8.37 -8.37
CA ASP A 25 -5.67 -7.83 -7.02
C ASP A 25 -4.20 -7.90 -6.59
N ILE A 26 -3.81 -7.02 -5.67
CA ILE A 26 -2.57 -7.13 -4.90
C ILE A 26 -2.93 -7.31 -3.43
N ASP A 27 -2.33 -8.29 -2.78
CA ASP A 27 -2.49 -8.54 -1.34
C ASP A 27 -1.10 -8.75 -0.71
N ILE A 28 -0.71 -7.83 0.16
CA ILE A 28 0.60 -7.81 0.81
C ILE A 28 0.37 -7.85 2.31
N SER A 29 0.78 -8.96 2.93
CA SER A 29 0.93 -9.06 4.39
C SER A 29 2.36 -8.66 4.77
N PHE A 30 2.50 -7.61 5.56
CA PHE A 30 3.81 -7.13 5.99
C PHE A 30 4.26 -7.93 7.21
N LYS A 31 5.46 -8.48 7.12
CA LYS A 31 6.13 -9.12 8.25
C LYS A 31 6.71 -8.03 9.13
N LEU A 32 6.04 -7.74 10.25
CA LEU A 32 6.37 -6.59 11.08
C LEU A 32 7.71 -6.78 11.84
N ASP A 33 8.11 -8.01 12.08
CA ASP A 33 9.41 -8.42 12.60
C ASP A 33 10.54 -8.21 11.58
N GLU A 34 10.27 -8.44 10.30
CA GLU A 34 11.20 -8.15 9.20
C GLU A 34 11.13 -6.66 8.81
N ARG A 35 12.21 -5.91 9.00
CA ARG A 35 12.23 -4.46 8.71
C ARG A 35 12.15 -4.12 7.21
N VAL A 36 12.22 -5.12 6.34
CA VAL A 36 12.26 -4.95 4.88
C VAL A 36 11.25 -5.90 4.25
N THR A 37 10.45 -5.39 3.33
CA THR A 37 9.53 -6.19 2.50
C THR A 37 9.96 -6.10 1.05
N VAL A 38 10.19 -7.25 0.41
CA VAL A 38 10.59 -7.31 -1.01
C VAL A 38 9.34 -7.41 -1.88
N LEU A 39 9.10 -6.38 -2.69
CA LEU A 39 8.03 -6.38 -3.69
C LEU A 39 8.55 -6.94 -5.02
N HIS A 40 8.28 -8.21 -5.29
CA HIS A 40 8.66 -8.88 -6.52
C HIS A 40 7.45 -9.27 -7.38
N GLY A 41 7.68 -9.52 -8.66
CA GLY A 41 6.63 -9.89 -9.62
C GLY A 41 6.99 -9.50 -11.05
N ARG A 42 6.23 -10.00 -12.03
CA ARG A 42 6.45 -9.72 -13.46
C ARG A 42 6.36 -8.22 -13.77
N ASN A 43 6.98 -7.77 -14.85
CA ASN A 43 6.76 -6.39 -15.33
C ASN A 43 5.27 -6.17 -15.62
N GLY A 44 4.78 -4.98 -15.27
CA GLY A 44 3.35 -4.65 -15.34
C GLY A 44 2.48 -5.24 -14.21
N SER A 45 3.05 -5.92 -13.20
CA SER A 45 2.24 -6.50 -12.10
C SER A 45 1.67 -5.50 -11.10
N GLY A 46 2.02 -4.21 -11.22
CA GLY A 46 1.50 -3.15 -10.34
C GLY A 46 2.49 -2.64 -9.27
N LYS A 47 3.74 -3.13 -9.24
CA LYS A 47 4.74 -2.75 -8.22
C LYS A 47 4.89 -1.22 -8.03
N THR A 48 5.04 -0.48 -9.14
CA THR A 48 5.17 0.98 -9.10
C THR A 48 3.88 1.65 -8.62
N ILE A 49 2.70 1.14 -9.00
CA ILE A 49 1.42 1.67 -8.52
C ILE A 49 1.29 1.43 -7.02
N THR A 50 1.62 0.24 -6.52
CA THR A 50 1.65 -0.07 -5.09
C THR A 50 2.51 0.94 -4.31
N LEU A 51 3.72 1.23 -4.78
CA LEU A 51 4.60 2.21 -4.14
C LEU A 51 4.04 3.63 -4.19
N ARG A 52 3.41 4.04 -5.30
CA ARG A 52 2.75 5.36 -5.40
C ARG A 52 1.54 5.47 -4.48
N LEU A 53 0.74 4.41 -4.34
CA LEU A 53 -0.38 4.37 -3.39
C LEU A 53 0.10 4.56 -1.96
N LEU A 54 1.13 3.81 -1.55
CA LEU A 54 1.74 3.94 -0.23
C LEU A 54 2.31 5.34 0.02
N GLN A 55 2.97 5.92 -0.99
CA GLN A 55 3.51 7.28 -0.90
C GLN A 55 2.39 8.33 -0.75
N ALA A 56 1.34 8.25 -1.55
CA ALA A 56 0.21 9.18 -1.49
C ALA A 56 -0.55 9.07 -0.15
N LEU A 57 -0.74 7.85 0.37
CA LEU A 57 -1.28 7.61 1.71
C LEU A 57 -0.43 8.26 2.80
N GLN A 58 0.88 7.99 2.79
CA GLN A 58 1.81 8.53 3.79
C GLN A 58 1.85 10.07 3.78
N ALA A 59 1.72 10.68 2.60
CA ALA A 59 1.75 12.13 2.43
C ALA A 59 0.36 12.81 2.55
N GLY A 60 -0.70 12.06 2.82
CA GLY A 60 -2.07 12.60 2.89
C GLY A 60 -2.60 13.16 1.56
N ARG A 61 -2.04 12.74 0.42
CA ARG A 61 -2.41 13.24 -0.92
C ARG A 61 -3.58 12.45 -1.51
N TYR A 62 -4.74 12.50 -0.87
CA TYR A 62 -5.91 11.72 -1.26
C TYR A 62 -6.41 12.01 -2.69
N ALA A 63 -6.22 13.23 -3.20
CA ALA A 63 -6.54 13.55 -4.60
C ALA A 63 -5.75 12.69 -5.60
N GLU A 64 -4.51 12.31 -5.30
CA GLU A 64 -3.72 11.40 -6.13
C GLU A 64 -4.28 9.98 -6.10
N LEU A 65 -4.85 9.54 -4.98
CA LEU A 65 -5.48 8.23 -4.86
C LEU A 65 -6.76 8.15 -5.72
N MET A 66 -7.55 9.22 -5.74
CA MET A 66 -8.84 9.26 -6.44
C MET A 66 -8.73 9.13 -7.97
N VAL A 67 -7.58 9.48 -8.55
CA VAL A 67 -7.34 9.39 -10.00
C VAL A 67 -6.60 8.11 -10.41
N MET A 68 -6.18 7.28 -9.45
CA MET A 68 -5.48 6.03 -9.75
C MET A 68 -6.46 4.91 -10.13
N PRO A 69 -6.07 3.99 -11.01
CA PRO A 69 -6.98 2.99 -11.59
C PRO A 69 -7.18 1.78 -10.66
N PHE A 70 -7.64 1.96 -9.42
CA PHE A 70 -8.00 0.84 -8.55
C PHE A 70 -9.47 0.89 -8.14
N LYS A 71 -10.09 -0.26 -7.87
CA LYS A 71 -11.48 -0.31 -7.38
C LYS A 71 -11.57 -0.06 -5.88
N ARG A 72 -10.69 -0.70 -5.10
CA ARG A 72 -10.69 -0.58 -3.63
C ARG A 72 -9.29 -0.67 -3.07
N LEU A 73 -9.01 0.18 -2.09
CA LEU A 73 -7.77 0.18 -1.31
C LEU A 73 -8.13 -0.12 0.15
N VAL A 74 -7.55 -1.16 0.71
CA VAL A 74 -7.70 -1.54 2.12
C VAL A 74 -6.32 -1.49 2.76
N VAL A 75 -6.24 -0.75 3.86
CA VAL A 75 -5.04 -0.65 4.69
C VAL A 75 -5.44 -1.11 6.08
N GLU A 76 -4.83 -2.18 6.55
CA GLU A 76 -4.99 -2.67 7.92
C GLU A 76 -3.74 -2.22 8.70
N LEU A 77 -3.94 -1.53 9.82
CA LEU A 77 -2.87 -1.03 10.66
C LEU A 77 -2.52 -2.07 11.73
N GLU A 78 -1.35 -1.94 12.34
CA GLU A 78 -0.92 -2.80 13.46
C GLU A 78 -1.90 -2.72 14.64
N ASP A 79 -2.48 -1.54 14.87
CA ASP A 79 -3.31 -1.23 16.05
C ASP A 79 -4.83 -1.39 15.82
N GLY A 80 -5.27 -1.85 14.63
CA GLY A 80 -6.69 -2.00 14.27
C GLY A 80 -7.07 -1.33 12.96
#